data_AF-A0A0F8DKK2-F1
#
_entry.id   AF-A0A0F8DKK2-F1
#
_cell.length_a   1.000
_cell.length_b   1.000
_cell.length_c   1.000
_cell.angle_alpha   90.00
_cell.angle_beta   90.00
_cell.angle_gamma   90.00
#
_symmetry.space_group_name_H-M   'P 1'
#
loop_
_entity.id
_entity.type
_entity.pdbx_description
1 polymer ?
#
loop_
_entity_poly.entity_id
_entity_poly.type
_entity_poly.pdbx_seq_one_letter_code
_entity_poly.pdbx_strand_id
1 'polypeptide(L)'
;MTTSTNPLHDKLEDQIRNVVEDMFKIMVITANYDAGGRPSKEILATSIKTLDASLQQVYQTASHNANALPTVPPELVQYVEGGRNPEIYTREFVELVHRGNQVMRGKMHAFAQFRDVLADHICVSMPELRDDVLAVVEATGGRAPPFNPLLCPGTAGTQANGQTPGPENGD
;
A
#
# COMPACT_ATOMS: atom_id res chain seq x y z
N MET A 1 -10.91 -14.95 1.51
CA MET A 1 -9.64 -14.85 2.25
C MET A 1 -9.13 -16.28 2.45
N THR A 2 -8.32 -16.76 1.52
CA THR A 2 -7.73 -18.10 1.56
C THR A 2 -6.45 -18.03 2.38
N THR A 3 -6.49 -18.38 3.66
CA THR A 3 -5.28 -18.73 4.42
C THR A 3 -4.80 -20.07 3.87
N SER A 4 -4.10 -20.03 2.74
CA SER A 4 -3.28 -21.16 2.30
C SER A 4 -2.14 -21.25 3.30
N THR A 5 -2.30 -22.07 4.34
CA THR A 5 -1.23 -22.42 5.27
C THR A 5 -0.08 -22.94 4.42
N ASN A 6 1.00 -22.16 4.35
CA ASN A 6 2.15 -22.55 3.57
C ASN A 6 2.87 -23.61 4.40
N PRO A 7 2.90 -24.89 3.99
CA PRO A 7 3.43 -25.98 4.83
C PRO A 7 4.90 -25.76 5.20
N LEU A 8 5.60 -24.94 4.43
CA LEU A 8 6.95 -24.47 4.73
C LEU A 8 6.98 -23.56 5.96
N HIS A 9 6.05 -22.61 6.04
CA HIS A 9 5.96 -21.66 7.15
C HIS A 9 5.63 -22.38 8.45
N ASP A 10 4.64 -23.29 8.41
CA ASP A 10 4.24 -24.08 9.59
C ASP A 10 5.42 -24.95 10.08
N LYS A 11 6.14 -25.58 9.16
CA LYS A 11 7.35 -26.36 9.49
C LYS A 11 8.44 -25.50 10.13
N LEU A 12 8.69 -24.30 9.61
CA LEU A 12 9.70 -23.39 10.15
C LEU A 12 9.28 -22.88 11.55
N GLU A 13 8.00 -22.57 11.72
CA GLU A 13 7.43 -22.18 13.02
C GLU A 13 7.62 -23.28 14.07
N ASP A 14 7.29 -24.53 13.74
CA ASP A 14 7.47 -25.67 14.64
C ASP A 14 8.95 -25.90 14.98
N GLN A 15 9.86 -25.75 14.01
CA GLN A 15 11.30 -25.84 14.27
C GLN A 15 11.81 -24.75 15.21
N ILE A 16 11.34 -23.50 15.04
CA ILE A 16 11.69 -22.39 15.94
C ILE A 16 11.12 -22.64 17.34
N ARG A 17 9.88 -23.15 17.46
CA ARG A 17 9.29 -23.55 18.74
C ARG A 17 10.14 -24.60 19.45
N ASN A 18 10.58 -25.64 18.73
CA ASN A 18 11.44 -26.68 19.28
C ASN A 18 12.78 -26.12 19.80
N VAL A 19 13.40 -25.17 19.09
CA VAL A 19 14.64 -24.51 19.55
C VAL A 19 14.40 -23.77 20.87
N VAL A 20 13.31 -23.01 20.99
CA VAL A 20 12.96 -22.30 22.23
C VAL A 20 12.72 -23.29 23.38
N GLU A 21 12.03 -24.39 23.12
CA GLU A 21 11.82 -25.46 24.09
C GLU A 21 13.13 -26.11 24.53
N ASP A 22 14.06 -26.37 23.60
CA ASP A 22 15.37 -26.97 23.91
C ASP A 22 16.23 -26.02 24.76
N MET A 23 16.20 -24.70 24.48
CA MET A 23 16.84 -23.70 25.33
C MET A 23 16.24 -23.66 26.74
N PHE A 24 14.91 -23.75 26.87
CA PHE A 24 14.24 -23.80 28.16
C PHE A 24 14.58 -25.08 28.94
N LYS A 25 14.61 -26.25 28.27
CA LYS A 25 15.05 -27.52 28.89
C LYS A 25 16.47 -27.39 29.44
N ILE A 26 17.41 -26.84 28.67
CA ILE A 26 18.80 -26.63 29.10
C ILE A 26 18.86 -25.71 30.32
N MET A 27 18.09 -24.62 30.34
CA MET A 27 17.99 -23.72 31.49
C MET A 27 17.54 -24.47 32.75
N VAL A 28 16.46 -25.27 32.67
CA VAL A 28 15.92 -26.03 33.80
C VAL A 28 16.91 -27.09 34.29
N ILE A 29 17.55 -27.83 33.38
CA ILE A 29 18.57 -28.84 33.73
C ILE A 29 19.77 -28.19 34.43
N THR A 30 20.18 -27.02 33.96
CA THR A 30 21.33 -26.28 34.51
C THR A 30 21.00 -25.66 35.88
N ALA A 31 19.80 -25.12 36.06
CA ALA A 31 19.36 -24.58 37.35
C ALA A 31 19.28 -25.65 38.45
N ASN A 32 18.90 -26.88 38.07
CA ASN A 32 18.81 -28.02 38.98
C ASN A 32 20.06 -28.93 38.94
N TYR A 33 21.16 -28.42 38.41
CA TYR A 33 22.39 -29.19 38.27
C TYR A 33 22.90 -29.60 39.65
N ASP A 34 23.10 -30.91 39.85
CA ASP A 34 23.58 -31.52 41.10
C ASP A 34 22.63 -31.44 42.32
N ALA A 35 21.43 -30.88 42.17
CA ALA A 35 20.44 -30.77 43.26
C ALA A 35 19.86 -32.11 43.77
N GLY A 36 20.30 -33.25 43.22
CA GLY A 36 19.75 -34.57 43.57
C GLY A 36 20.64 -35.78 43.27
N GLY A 37 21.94 -35.61 43.06
CA GLY A 37 22.90 -36.72 42.85
C GLY A 37 22.65 -37.60 41.61
N ARG A 38 21.82 -37.14 40.66
CA ARG A 38 21.50 -37.84 39.41
C ARG A 38 22.52 -37.49 38.31
N PRO A 39 22.73 -38.34 37.29
CA PRO A 39 23.62 -38.05 36.16
C PRO A 39 23.05 -36.95 35.25
N SER A 40 23.06 -35.70 35.71
CA SER A 40 22.62 -34.51 34.96
C SER A 40 23.56 -34.17 33.80
N LYS A 41 24.83 -34.60 33.88
CA LYS A 41 25.87 -34.34 32.87
C LYS A 41 25.54 -34.96 31.51
N GLU A 42 25.10 -36.22 31.47
CA GLU A 42 24.79 -36.92 30.20
C GLU A 42 23.55 -36.34 29.54
N ILE A 43 22.53 -36.00 30.33
CA ILE A 43 21.29 -35.38 29.87
C ILE A 43 21.58 -33.98 29.30
N LEU A 44 22.41 -33.18 29.98
CA LEU A 44 22.83 -31.88 29.50
C LEU A 44 23.62 -31.98 28.19
N ALA A 45 24.59 -32.90 28.11
CA ALA A 45 25.37 -33.12 26.89
C ALA A 45 24.49 -33.55 25.71
N THR A 46 23.46 -34.37 25.97
CA THR A 46 22.49 -34.77 24.95
C THR A 46 21.61 -33.59 24.53
N SER A 47 21.12 -32.80 25.48
CA SER A 47 20.28 -31.62 25.21
C SER A 47 21.01 -30.57 24.38
N ILE A 48 22.29 -30.33 24.64
CA ILE A 48 23.13 -29.42 23.85
C ILE A 48 23.30 -29.93 22.40
N LYS A 49 23.51 -31.25 22.22
CA LYS A 49 23.58 -31.85 20.87
C LYS A 49 22.25 -31.74 20.13
N THR A 50 21.14 -31.91 20.82
CA THR A 50 19.80 -31.72 20.24
C THR A 50 19.61 -30.27 19.82
N LEU A 51 19.98 -29.29 20.65
CA LEU A 51 19.89 -27.87 20.31
C LEU A 51 20.72 -27.52 19.06
N ASP A 52 21.96 -28.04 18.96
CA ASP A 52 22.81 -27.85 17.77
C ASP A 52 22.15 -28.41 16.51
N ALA A 53 21.63 -29.65 16.57
CA ALA A 53 20.89 -30.25 15.46
C ALA A 53 19.64 -29.45 15.07
N SER A 54 18.86 -28.98 16.05
CA SER A 54 17.66 -28.15 15.84
C SER A 54 18.01 -26.81 15.16
N LEU A 55 19.08 -26.13 15.61
CA LEU A 55 19.55 -24.88 15.00
C LEU A 55 20.05 -25.07 13.56
N GLN A 56 20.82 -26.13 13.31
CA GLN A 56 21.26 -26.47 11.96
C GLN A 56 20.08 -26.78 11.04
N GLN A 57 19.07 -27.47 11.54
CA GLN A 57 17.86 -27.79 10.78
C GLN A 57 17.06 -26.53 10.42
N VAL A 58 16.92 -25.57 11.34
CA VAL A 58 16.31 -24.26 11.08
C VAL A 58 17.08 -23.51 10.01
N TYR A 59 18.41 -23.42 10.15
CA TYR A 59 19.27 -22.72 9.19
C TYR A 59 19.16 -23.32 7.78
N GLN A 60 19.24 -24.64 7.65
CA GLN A 60 19.08 -25.33 6.37
C GLN A 60 17.68 -25.08 5.78
N THR A 61 16.63 -25.21 6.59
CA THR A 61 15.25 -25.01 6.12
C THR A 61 15.02 -23.57 5.69
N ALA A 62 15.52 -22.57 6.41
CA ALA A 62 15.38 -21.16 6.05
C ALA A 62 16.22 -20.79 4.82
N SER A 63 17.49 -21.21 4.76
CA SER A 63 18.40 -20.86 3.67
C SER A 63 18.02 -21.51 2.34
N HIS A 64 17.63 -22.80 2.34
CA HIS A 64 17.18 -23.49 1.12
C HIS A 64 15.88 -22.90 0.55
N ASN A 65 15.10 -22.21 1.37
CA ASN A 65 13.80 -21.68 0.99
C ASN A 65 13.73 -20.15 1.06
N ALA A 66 14.89 -19.47 1.00
CA ALA A 66 14.98 -18.02 1.11
C ALA A 66 14.09 -17.28 0.07
N ASN A 67 13.94 -17.84 -1.13
CA ASN A 67 13.09 -17.28 -2.19
C ASN A 67 11.59 -17.62 -2.04
N ALA A 68 11.25 -18.61 -1.21
CA ALA A 68 9.87 -19.02 -0.93
C ALA A 68 9.29 -18.34 0.31
N LEU A 69 10.15 -17.69 1.11
CA LEU A 69 9.74 -16.91 2.27
C LEU A 69 9.37 -15.47 1.85
N PRO A 70 8.35 -14.87 2.47
CA PRO A 70 7.97 -13.50 2.20
C PRO A 70 9.09 -12.53 2.61
N THR A 71 9.33 -11.52 1.78
CA THR A 71 10.29 -10.45 2.07
C THR A 71 9.78 -9.59 3.22
N VAL A 72 10.61 -9.42 4.25
CA VAL A 72 10.31 -8.60 5.42
C VAL A 72 11.00 -7.23 5.27
N PRO A 73 10.25 -6.11 5.30
CA PRO A 73 10.81 -4.77 5.39
C PRO A 73 11.82 -4.62 6.55
N PRO A 74 12.96 -3.94 6.35
CA PRO A 74 13.97 -3.77 7.40
C PRO A 74 13.43 -2.97 8.59
N GLU A 75 12.47 -2.06 8.38
CA GLU A 75 11.83 -1.30 9.46
C GLU A 75 11.03 -2.22 10.40
N LEU A 76 10.47 -3.32 9.90
CA LEU A 76 9.77 -4.29 10.73
C LEU A 76 10.72 -5.05 11.66
N VAL A 77 11.95 -5.31 11.22
CA VAL A 77 12.97 -5.95 12.07
C VAL A 77 13.26 -5.07 13.29
N GLN A 78 13.38 -3.75 13.08
CA GLN A 78 13.61 -2.80 14.17
C GLN A 78 12.46 -2.78 15.20
N TYR A 79 11.22 -2.99 14.77
CA TYR A 79 10.07 -3.08 15.70
C TYR A 79 10.19 -4.31 16.59
N VAL A 80 10.56 -5.46 16.02
CA VAL A 80 10.74 -6.72 16.76
C VAL A 80 11.94 -6.63 17.70
N GLU A 81 13.06 -6.05 17.27
CA GLU A 81 14.24 -5.82 18.12
C GLU A 81 13.93 -4.90 19.30
N GLY A 82 13.07 -3.90 19.10
CA GLY A 82 12.58 -3.00 20.16
C GLY A 82 11.47 -3.60 21.04
N GLY A 83 11.06 -4.86 20.82
CA GLY A 83 9.97 -5.52 21.55
C GLY A 83 8.58 -4.95 21.25
N ARG A 84 8.41 -4.18 20.17
CA ARG A 84 7.13 -3.60 19.75
C ARG A 84 6.36 -4.59 18.87
N ASN A 85 5.03 -4.62 19.01
CA ASN A 85 4.19 -5.48 18.17
C ASN A 85 4.34 -5.11 16.67
N PRO A 86 4.76 -6.04 15.78
CA PRO A 86 4.91 -5.76 14.35
C PRO A 86 3.61 -5.36 13.65
N GLU A 87 2.43 -5.69 14.19
CA GLU A 87 1.13 -5.24 13.66
C GLU A 87 0.95 -3.71 13.72
N ILE A 88 1.68 -3.04 14.60
CA ILE A 88 1.63 -1.58 14.67
C ILE A 88 2.27 -0.95 13.43
N TYR A 89 3.36 -1.51 12.90
CA TYR A 89 3.96 -1.02 11.66
C TYR A 89 3.00 -1.17 10.48
N THR A 90 2.34 -2.32 10.34
CA THR A 90 1.41 -2.54 9.22
C THR A 90 0.21 -1.59 9.31
N ARG A 91 -0.28 -1.33 10.52
CA ARG A 91 -1.29 -0.30 10.78
C ARG A 91 -0.80 1.09 10.39
N GLU A 92 0.36 1.52 10.90
CA GLU A 92 0.96 2.83 10.62
C GLU A 92 1.22 3.01 9.11
N PHE A 93 1.63 1.95 8.41
CA PHE A 93 1.82 1.93 6.97
C PHE A 93 0.50 2.16 6.21
N VAL A 94 -0.57 1.44 6.56
CA VAL A 94 -1.89 1.63 5.93
C VAL A 94 -2.42 3.04 6.20
N GLU A 95 -2.28 3.53 7.44
CA GLU A 95 -2.67 4.90 7.80
C GLU A 95 -1.88 5.95 7.00
N LEU A 96 -0.58 5.74 6.81
CA LEU A 96 0.29 6.60 6.01
C LEU A 96 -0.15 6.62 4.55
N VAL A 97 -0.40 5.45 3.95
CA VAL A 97 -0.86 5.33 2.56
C VAL A 97 -2.23 5.98 2.37
N HIS A 98 -3.17 5.77 3.29
CA HIS A 98 -4.48 6.42 3.23
C HIS A 98 -4.39 7.93 3.35
N ARG A 99 -3.59 8.45 4.29
CA ARG A 99 -3.36 9.88 4.42
C ARG A 99 -2.71 10.45 3.16
N GLY A 100 -1.69 9.79 2.62
CA GLY A 100 -1.02 10.18 1.39
C GLY A 100 -1.98 10.26 0.20
N ASN A 101 -2.81 9.23 0.02
CA ASN A 101 -3.80 9.18 -1.04
C ASN A 101 -4.85 10.29 -0.92
N GLN A 102 -5.32 10.57 0.30
CA GLN A 102 -6.26 11.67 0.54
C GLN A 102 -5.63 13.03 0.21
N VAL A 103 -4.40 13.28 0.67
CA VAL A 103 -3.67 14.52 0.38
C VAL A 103 -3.46 14.70 -1.12
N MET A 104 -3.07 13.65 -1.84
CA MET A 104 -2.89 13.71 -3.30
C MET A 104 -4.20 14.00 -4.01
N ARG A 105 -5.29 13.31 -3.66
CA ARG A 105 -6.62 13.58 -4.23
C ARG A 105 -7.08 15.01 -3.96
N GLY A 106 -6.86 15.52 -2.74
CA GLY A 106 -7.17 16.90 -2.38
C GLY A 106 -6.38 17.91 -3.21
N LYS A 107 -5.07 17.68 -3.39
CA LYS A 107 -4.22 18.51 -4.26
C LYS A 107 -4.70 18.49 -5.72
N MET A 108 -4.98 17.31 -6.27
CA MET A 108 -5.51 17.18 -7.63
C MET A 108 -6.82 17.96 -7.80
N HIS A 109 -7.72 17.87 -6.80
CA HIS A 109 -8.98 18.61 -6.84
C HIS A 109 -8.78 20.13 -6.75
N ALA A 110 -7.89 20.59 -5.86
CA ALA A 110 -7.57 22.01 -5.74
C ALA A 110 -6.94 22.59 -7.02
N PHE A 111 -6.03 21.84 -7.66
CA PHE A 111 -5.44 22.25 -8.94
C PHE A 111 -6.47 22.25 -10.08
N ALA A 112 -7.39 21.28 -10.11
CA ALA A 112 -8.48 21.27 -11.07
C ALA A 112 -9.41 22.49 -10.88
N GLN A 113 -9.82 22.80 -9.66
CA GLN A 113 -10.62 23.99 -9.36
C GLN A 113 -9.88 25.28 -9.73
N PHE A 114 -8.58 25.38 -9.40
CA PHE A 114 -7.76 26.53 -9.75
C PHE A 114 -7.67 26.73 -11.27
N ARG A 115 -7.43 25.64 -12.02
CA ARG A 115 -7.45 25.66 -13.49
C ARG A 115 -8.78 26.18 -14.01
N ASP A 116 -9.91 25.66 -13.51
CA ASP A 116 -11.24 26.00 -14.02
C ASP A 116 -11.57 27.48 -13.77
N VAL A 117 -11.26 28.00 -12.58
CA VAL A 117 -11.44 29.43 -12.23
C VAL A 117 -10.51 30.32 -13.07
N LEU A 118 -9.24 29.93 -13.22
CA LEU A 118 -8.28 30.69 -14.01
C LEU A 118 -8.70 30.75 -15.49
N ALA A 119 -9.18 29.64 -16.04
CA ALA A 119 -9.68 29.58 -17.40
C ALA A 119 -10.89 30.50 -17.63
N ASP A 120 -11.84 30.54 -16.68
CA ASP A 120 -12.99 31.45 -16.74
C ASP A 120 -12.56 32.92 -16.75
N HIS A 121 -11.67 33.30 -15.84
CA HIS A 121 -11.16 34.68 -15.77
C HIS A 121 -10.37 35.10 -17.02
N ILE A 122 -9.57 34.20 -17.61
CA ILE A 122 -8.85 34.48 -18.86
C ILE A 122 -9.85 34.66 -20.01
N CYS A 123 -10.83 33.77 -20.13
CA CYS A 123 -11.87 33.89 -21.16
C CYS A 123 -12.58 35.25 -21.09
N VAL A 124 -12.91 35.73 -19.90
CA VAL A 124 -13.60 37.00 -19.67
C VAL A 124 -12.72 38.20 -19.99
N SER A 125 -11.47 38.17 -19.53
CA SER A 125 -10.55 39.30 -19.64
C SER A 125 -9.92 39.41 -21.04
N MET A 126 -9.79 38.29 -21.75
CA MET A 126 -9.10 38.15 -23.03
C MET A 126 -9.91 37.22 -23.96
N PRO A 127 -10.97 37.74 -24.62
CA PRO A 127 -11.86 36.93 -25.42
C PRO A 127 -11.21 36.28 -26.65
N GLU A 128 -10.10 36.83 -27.14
CA GLU A 128 -9.33 36.30 -28.27
C GLU A 128 -8.55 35.02 -27.95
N LEU A 129 -8.32 34.71 -26.65
CA LEU A 129 -7.62 33.50 -26.21
C LEU A 129 -8.57 32.35 -25.82
N ARG A 130 -9.89 32.52 -25.99
CA ARG A 130 -10.90 31.54 -25.51
C ARG A 130 -10.69 30.14 -26.07
N ASP A 131 -10.47 30.03 -27.38
CA ASP A 131 -10.34 28.73 -28.05
C ASP A 131 -9.07 27.98 -27.59
N ASP A 132 -7.96 28.72 -27.43
CA ASP A 132 -6.69 28.17 -26.93
C ASP A 132 -6.80 27.71 -25.47
N VAL A 133 -7.47 28.49 -24.61
CA VAL A 133 -7.70 28.14 -23.20
C VAL A 133 -8.59 26.90 -23.08
N LEU A 134 -9.63 26.79 -23.91
CA LEU A 134 -10.50 25.61 -23.93
C LEU A 134 -9.73 24.36 -24.34
N ALA A 135 -8.85 24.45 -25.36
CA ALA A 135 -7.99 23.35 -25.76
C ALA A 135 -7.04 22.90 -24.64
N VAL A 136 -6.47 23.83 -23.86
CA VAL A 136 -5.60 23.52 -22.72
C VAL A 136 -6.37 22.90 -21.55
N VAL A 137 -7.59 23.37 -21.26
CA VAL A 137 -8.44 22.80 -20.21
C VAL A 137 -8.83 21.36 -20.56
N GLU A 138 -9.20 21.10 -21.81
CA GLU A 138 -9.55 19.76 -22.28
C GLU A 138 -8.32 18.83 -22.28
N ALA A 139 -7.17 19.30 -22.77
CA ALA A 139 -5.91 18.55 -22.74
C ALA A 139 -5.43 18.20 -21.33
N THR A 140 -5.78 19.01 -20.33
CA THR A 140 -5.45 18.75 -18.91
C THR A 140 -6.55 17.98 -18.16
N GLY A 141 -7.51 17.39 -18.89
CA GLY A 141 -8.57 16.55 -18.33
C GLY A 141 -9.67 17.31 -17.61
N GLY A 142 -9.82 18.61 -17.90
CA GLY A 142 -10.91 19.46 -17.42
C GLY A 142 -12.12 19.44 -18.35
N ARG A 143 -13.28 19.79 -17.81
CA ARG A 143 -14.47 20.06 -18.62
C ARG A 143 -14.50 21.55 -18.93
N ALA A 144 -14.76 21.91 -20.18
CA ALA A 144 -14.95 23.31 -20.57
C ALA A 144 -15.93 24.01 -19.61
N PRO A 145 -15.58 25.19 -19.06
CA PRO A 145 -16.47 25.90 -18.16
C PRO A 145 -17.79 26.20 -18.88
N PRO A 146 -18.95 26.03 -18.21
CA PRO A 146 -20.23 26.37 -18.81
C PRO A 146 -20.21 27.86 -19.18
N PHE A 147 -20.61 28.19 -20.41
CA PHE A 147 -20.78 29.57 -20.85
C PHE A 147 -21.67 30.30 -19.85
N ASN A 148 -21.09 31.20 -19.04
CA ASN A 148 -21.83 32.02 -18.11
C ASN A 148 -22.28 33.30 -18.83
N PRO A 149 -23.56 33.44 -19.20
CA PRO A 149 -24.04 34.58 -19.97
C PRO A 149 -23.96 35.90 -19.17
N LEU A 150 -23.80 35.81 -17.84
CA LEU A 150 -23.75 36.97 -16.95
C LEU A 150 -22.42 37.70 -16.94
N LEU A 151 -21.33 37.09 -17.45
CA LEU A 151 -20.04 37.77 -17.60
C LEU A 151 -19.82 38.33 -19.03
N CYS A 152 -20.70 38.02 -19.98
CA CYS A 152 -20.56 38.38 -21.39
C CYS A 152 -21.87 39.04 -21.93
N PRO A 153 -22.13 40.33 -21.71
CA PRO A 153 -23.37 40.98 -22.15
C PRO A 153 -23.35 41.38 -23.64
N GLY A 154 -22.86 40.51 -24.53
CA GLY A 154 -22.49 40.89 -25.90
C GLY A 154 -23.04 40.07 -27.06
N THR A 155 -23.55 38.85 -26.87
CA THR A 155 -23.93 37.99 -28.00
C THR A 155 -25.33 37.41 -27.87
N ALA A 156 -26.33 38.28 -27.88
CA ALA A 156 -27.71 37.91 -28.20
C ALA A 156 -28.18 38.70 -29.42
N GLY A 157 -28.16 38.07 -30.60
CA GLY A 157 -28.87 38.58 -31.77
C GLY A 157 -28.20 38.26 -33.09
N THR A 158 -28.51 37.09 -33.67
CA THR A 158 -28.86 36.95 -35.09
C THR A 158 -29.58 35.61 -35.24
N GLN A 159 -30.92 35.62 -35.17
CA GLN A 159 -31.73 34.49 -35.63
C GLN A 159 -31.67 34.47 -37.16
N ALA A 160 -31.00 33.46 -37.71
CA ALA A 160 -31.03 33.15 -39.13
C ALA A 160 -32.42 32.60 -39.50
N ASN A 161 -33.16 33.36 -40.31
CA ASN A 161 -34.37 32.90 -40.98
C ASN A 161 -33.96 31.98 -42.14
N GLY A 162 -34.28 30.68 -42.03
CA GLY A 162 -33.91 29.63 -42.98
C GLY A 162 -35.12 28.80 -43.38
N GLN A 163 -35.73 29.20 -44.50
CA GLN A 163 -36.63 28.49 -45.41
C GLN A 163 -36.69 26.94 -45.25
N THR A 164 -37.88 26.39 -45.05
CA THR A 164 -38.19 24.96 -45.20
C THR A 164 -38.36 24.57 -46.67
N PRO A 165 -37.81 23.42 -47.14
CA PRO A 165 -38.33 22.71 -48.30
C PRO A 165 -39.25 21.57 -47.85
N GLY A 166 -40.44 21.48 -48.45
CA GLY A 166 -41.43 20.43 -48.20
C GLY A 166 -41.04 19.07 -48.82
N PRO A 167 -41.73 17.98 -48.43
CA PRO A 167 -41.39 16.63 -48.87
C PRO A 167 -42.01 16.32 -50.24
N GLU A 168 -41.21 15.83 -51.18
CA GLU A 168 -41.65 15.28 -52.46
C GLU A 168 -41.75 13.75 -52.32
N ASN A 169 -42.96 13.21 -52.48
CA ASN A 169 -43.23 11.78 -52.66
C ASN A 169 -43.44 11.54 -54.17
N GLY A 170 -42.83 10.50 -54.74
CA GLY A 170 -43.14 10.04 -56.09
C GLY A 170 -42.26 8.90 -56.58
N ASP A 171 -42.83 7.68 -56.53
CA ASP A 171 -42.45 6.38 -57.12
C ASP A 171 -41.14 5.66 -56.71
#